data_AF-A0A366MNL9-F1
#
_entry.id   AF-A0A366MNL9-F1
#
_cell.length_a   1.000
_cell.length_b   1.000
_cell.length_c   1.000
_cell.angle_alpha   90.00
_cell.angle_beta   90.00
_cell.angle_gamma   90.00
#
_symmetry.space_group_name_H-M   'P 1'
#
loop_
_entity.id
_entity.type
_entity.pdbx_description
1 polymer ?
#
loop_
_entity_poly.entity_id
_entity_poly.type
_entity_poly.pdbx_seq_one_letter_code
_entity_poly.pdbx_strand_id
1 'polypeptide(L)' 'MYELMPNEKKFVQIIDLKNNEFVEFNFAIGEATMNLELMLPLKAFIEFCQNNRVAFFTKEQEEELIIDNNHWKYGLN' A
#
# COMPACT_ATOMS: atom_id res chain seq x y z
N MET A 1 -7.30 -21.33 9.89
CA MET A 1 -6.26 -20.31 9.66
C MET A 1 -6.74 -19.05 10.35
N TYR A 2 -6.07 -18.59 11.41
CA TYR A 2 -6.47 -17.37 12.10
C TYR A 2 -6.01 -16.16 11.27
N GLU A 3 -6.95 -15.29 10.90
CA GLU A 3 -6.64 -14.04 10.22
C GLU A 3 -6.05 -13.06 11.26
N LEU A 4 -4.82 -12.61 11.03
CA LEU A 4 -4.20 -11.57 11.85
C LEU A 4 -4.90 -10.24 11.53
N MET A 5 -5.37 -9.54 12.57
CA MET A 5 -6.07 -8.25 12.48
C MET A 5 -7.33 -8.27 11.59
N PRO A 6 -8.36 -9.08 11.92
CA PRO A 6 -9.53 -9.31 11.07
C PRO A 6 -10.44 -8.08 10.89
N ASN A 7 -10.30 -7.07 11.75
CA ASN A 7 -11.12 -5.86 11.73
C ASN A 7 -10.40 -4.66 11.11
N GLU A 8 -9.10 -4.78 10.81
CA GLU A 8 -8.34 -3.67 10.25
C GLU A 8 -8.57 -3.53 8.76
N LYS A 9 -8.74 -2.29 8.30
CA LYS A 9 -8.82 -1.99 6.87
C LYS A 9 -7.44 -2.11 6.26
N LYS A 10 -7.39 -2.68 5.05
CA LYS A 10 -6.17 -2.90 4.30
C LYS A 10 -6.24 -2.08 3.02
N PHE A 11 -5.14 -1.44 2.66
CA PHE A 11 -5.11 -0.49 1.56
C PHE A 11 -3.93 -0.77 0.63
N VAL A 12 -4.09 -0.42 -0.65
CA VAL A 12 -3.00 -0.43 -1.63
C VAL A 12 -2.92 0.89 -2.38
N GLN A 13 -1.70 1.31 -2.70
CA GLN A 13 -1.42 2.41 -3.63
C GLN A 13 -0.50 1.87 -4.73
N ILE A 14 -0.92 1.96 -5.99
CA ILE A 14 -0.06 1.57 -7.12
C ILE A 14 0.94 2.70 -7.35
N ILE A 15 2.22 2.35 -7.38
CA ILE A 15 3.32 3.28 -7.64
C ILE A 15 3.69 3.25 -9.12
N ASP A 16 3.86 2.06 -9.69
CA ASP A 16 4.23 1.89 -11.10
C ASP A 16 3.79 0.53 -11.65
N LEU A 17 3.63 0.45 -12.98
CA LEU A 17 3.43 -0.78 -13.73
C LEU A 17 4.63 -1.00 -14.67
N LYS A 18 5.59 -1.81 -14.22
CA LYS A 18 6.84 -2.07 -14.94
C LYS A 18 6.63 -3.09 -16.05
N ASN A 19 6.98 -2.70 -17.27
CA ASN A 19 6.93 -3.52 -18.49
C ASN A 19 5.57 -4.19 -18.73
N ASN A 20 4.48 -3.66 -18.17
CA ASN A 20 3.15 -4.30 -18.12
C ASN A 20 3.12 -5.69 -17.46
N GLU A 21 4.15 -6.07 -16.71
CA GLU A 21 4.29 -7.39 -16.10
C GLU A 21 4.36 -7.35 -14.58
N PHE A 22 4.93 -6.29 -13.99
CA PHE A 22 5.09 -6.15 -12.54
C PHE A 22 4.43 -4.87 -12.03
N VAL A 23 3.74 -4.98 -10.90
CA VAL A 23 3.13 -3.85 -10.20
C VAL A 23 3.97 -3.55 -8.97
N GLU A 24 4.47 -2.33 -8.87
CA GLU A 24 5.05 -1.76 -7.67
C GLU A 24 3.95 -1.03 -6.90
N PHE A 25 3.79 -1.32 -5.61
CA PHE A 25 2.70 -0.79 -4.81
C PHE A 25 3.04 -0.72 -3.32
N ASN A 26 2.42 0.22 -2.61
CA ASN A 26 2.40 0.25 -1.16
C ASN A 26 1.24 -0.61 -0.65
N PHE A 27 1.46 -1.35 0.44
CA PHE A 27 0.41 -2.07 1.17
C PHE A 27 0.38 -1.60 2.62
N ALA A 28 -0.79 -1.13 3.07
CA ALA A 28 -0.97 -0.59 4.41
C ALA A 28 -2.09 -1.31 5.17
N ILE A 29 -1.99 -1.33 6.49
CA ILE A 29 -3.00 -1.86 7.41
C ILE A 29 -3.33 -0.77 8.43
N GLY A 30 -4.61 -0.42 8.55
CA GLY A 30 -5.09 0.64 9.44
C GLY A 30 -4.81 2.04 8.86
N GLU A 31 -3.54 2.45 8.85
CA GLU A 31 -3.10 3.80 8.49
C GLU A 31 -2.16 3.78 7.27
N ALA A 32 -2.24 4.82 6.42
CA ALA A 32 -1.49 4.88 5.16
C ALA A 32 0.04 4.97 5.36
N THR A 33 0.47 5.64 6.43
CA THR A 33 1.89 5.79 6.82
C THR A 33 2.50 4.49 7.33
N MET A 34 1.68 3.56 7.86
CA MET A 34 2.11 2.23 8.29
C MET A 34 2.03 1.24 7.12
N ASN A 35 2.90 1.42 6.12
CA ASN A 35 2.90 0.63 4.89
C ASN A 35 4.21 -0.13 4.63
N LEU A 36 4.11 -1.08 3.71
CA LEU A 36 5.24 -1.79 3.11
C LEU A 36 5.25 -1.53 1.60
N GLU A 37 6.41 -1.16 1.06
CA GLU A 37 6.67 -1.14 -0.38
C GLU A 37 6.87 -2.56 -0.91
N LEU A 38 6.10 -2.95 -1.93
CA LEU A 38 6.09 -4.28 -2.51
C LEU A 38 6.12 -4.23 -4.04
N MET A 39 6.57 -5.31 -4.67
CA MET A 39 6.48 -5.49 -6.11
C MET A 39 6.09 -6.94 -6.44
N LEU A 40 5.06 -7.13 -7.26
CA LEU A 40 4.56 -8.45 -7.65
C LEU A 40 4.25 -8.51 -9.15
N PRO A 41 4.31 -9.69 -9.79
CA PRO A 41 3.72 -9.87 -11.12
C PRO A 41 2.24 -9.47 -11.11
N LEU A 42 1.75 -8.89 -12.22
CA LEU A 42 0.39 -8.33 -12.32
C LEU A 42 -0.69 -9.32 -11.86
N LYS A 43 -0.60 -10.59 -12.28
CA LYS A 43 -1.55 -11.62 -11.86
C LYS A 43 -1.51 -11.87 -10.34
N ALA A 44 -0.33 -11.94 -9.78
CA ALA A 44 -0.14 -12.15 -8.34
C ALA A 44 -0.60 -10.93 -7.53
N PHE A 45 -0.41 -9.70 -8.04
CA PHE A 45 -0.96 -8.49 -7.43
C PHE A 45 -2.49 -8.52 -7.38
N ILE A 46 -3.16 -8.92 -8.48
CA ILE A 46 -4.63 -9.05 -8.51
C ILE A 46 -5.11 -10.08 -7.47
N GLU A 47 -4.48 -11.26 -7.42
CA GLU A 47 -4.79 -12.29 -6.43
C GLU A 47 -4.52 -11.80 -4.99
N PHE A 48 -3.42 -11.06 -4.77
CA PHE A 48 -3.10 -10.43 -3.49
C PHE A 48 -4.21 -9.48 -3.03
N CYS A 49 -4.67 -8.59 -3.93
CA CYS A 49 -5.73 -7.64 -3.62
C CYS A 49 -7.04 -8.34 -3.24
N GLN A 50 -7.40 -9.42 -3.95
CA GLN A 50 -8.60 -10.22 -3.66
C GLN A 50 -8.51 -10.93 -2.31
N ASN A 51 -7.38 -11.60 -2.04
CA ASN A 51 -7.17 -12.35 -0.81
C ASN A 51 -7.13 -11.44 0.42
N ASN A 52 -6.58 -10.24 0.28
CA ASN A 52 -6.48 -9.27 1.37
C ASN A 52 -7.67 -8.32 1.48
N ARG A 53 -8.63 -8.37 0.53
CA ARG A 53 -9.82 -7.50 0.50
C ARG A 53 -9.45 -6.01 0.64
N VAL A 54 -8.44 -5.59 -0.11
CA VAL A 54 -7.89 -4.23 0.00
C VAL A 54 -8.78 -3.19 -0.69
N ALA A 55 -8.73 -1.96 -0.17
CA ALA A 55 -9.19 -0.77 -0.88
C ALA A 55 -8.00 -0.01 -1.49
N PHE A 56 -8.25 0.87 -2.46
CA PHE A 56 -7.22 1.81 -2.90
C PHE A 56 -7.09 2.99 -1.94
N PHE A 57 -5.91 3.59 -1.87
CA PHE A 57 -5.69 4.82 -1.11
C PHE A 57 -6.64 5.93 -1.61
N THR A 58 -7.19 6.72 -0.68
CA THR A 58 -7.82 8.00 -1.03
C THR A 58 -6.76 9.06 -1.29
N LYS A 59 -7.13 10.16 -1.96
CA LYS A 59 -6.23 11.30 -2.19
C LYS A 59 -5.66 11.84 -0.88
N GLU A 60 -6.45 11.89 0.19
CA GLU A 60 -5.97 12.35 1.51
C GLU A 60 -4.91 11.41 2.08
N GLN A 61 -5.09 10.09 1.94
CA GLN A 61 -4.12 9.09 2.38
C GLN A 61 -2.80 9.16 1.59
N GLU A 62 -2.87 9.46 0.29
CA GLU A 62 -1.67 9.69 -0.52
C GLU A 62 -0.93 10.96 -0.08
N GLU A 63 -1.66 12.05 0.19
CA GLU A 63 -1.08 13.31 0.70
C GLU A 63 -0.44 13.12 2.08
N GLU A 64 -1.11 12.41 2.99
CA GLU A 64 -0.58 12.05 4.32
C GLU A 64 0.74 11.28 4.20
N LEU A 65 0.79 10.27 3.33
CA LEU A 65 2.00 9.49 3.09
C LEU A 65 3.14 10.34 2.52
N ILE A 66 2.84 11.28 1.61
CA ILE A 66 3.86 12.20 1.06
C ILE A 66 4.45 13.09 2.16
N ILE A 67 3.61 13.62 3.05
CA ILE A 67 4.05 14.46 4.17
C ILE A 67 4.94 13.65 5.11
N ASP A 68 4.48 12.48 5.53
CA ASP A 68 5.23 11.59 6.43
C ASP A 68 6.60 11.21 5.82
N ASN A 69 6.62 10.75 4.56
CA ASN A 69 7.86 10.42 3.86
C ASN A 69 8.84 11.59 3.80
N ASN A 70 8.36 12.82 3.60
CA ASN A 70 9.21 14.01 3.63
C ASN A 70 9.75 14.30 5.03
N HIS A 71 8.94 14.12 6.08
CA HIS A 71 9.40 14.25 7.46
C HIS A 71 10.51 13.23 7.77
N TRP A 72 10.33 11.95 7.41
CA TRP A 72 11.36 10.92 7.62
C TRP A 72 12.62 11.17 6.78
N LYS A 73 12.46 11.62 5.53
CA LYS A 73 13.59 11.86 4.62
C LYS A 73 14.45 13.05 5.03
N TYR A 74 13.85 14.12 5.53
CA TYR A 74 14.54 15.38 5.79
C TYR A 74 14.63 15.76 7.28
N GLY A 75 14.00 14.99 8.18
CA GLY A 75 13.99 15.26 9.62
C GLY A 75 13.27 16.57 9.98
N LEU A 76 12.22 16.93 9.25
CA LEU A 76 11.45 18.15 9.50
C LEU A 76 10.54 17.93 10.73
N ASN A 77 10.56 18.89 11.67
CA ASN A 77 9.72 18.91 12.87
C ASN A 77 8.56 19.89 12.70
#